data_AF-A0A183BHI4-F1
#
_entry.id   AF-A0A183BHI4-F1
#
_cell.length_a   1.000
_cell.length_b   1.000
_cell.length_c   1.000
_cell.angle_alpha   90.00
_cell.angle_beta   90.00
_cell.angle_gamma   90.00
#
_symmetry.space_group_name_H-M   'P 1'
#
loop_
_entity.id
_entity.type
_entity.pdbx_description
1 polymer ?
#
loop_
_entity_poly.entity_id
_entity_poly.type
_entity_poly.pdbx_seq_one_letter_code
_entity_poly.pdbx_strand_id
1 'polypeptide(L)'
;MASTSLQQQLKRLKSAPTGALAVERDYSSLLYTKKEASALDHDEFYKIGLAGLSGMKKVDDEFDAYAPELFAKEKTRFNRAMLQKDDAEQFNRQIETFLLRLSPHFHHQCCRQVLEWLVHNYQIHTYNAEAVLLTFLPYHSVNSFGRLIHILKFNATTWDWLAEYQKDAAPIMINILCRACQVGRSYWLVSTLSTFVQTAIERLGPAYVNERMQNYFTFLVALFGNLIENSTSSGTVDDQLLSRLMPFLSVALKSKLEPFKCAGIMLWSCLSMNVTALDEETAQSALKLLLYKLRSNTFPLVLQATCVLCQRLSLDVLPKNATLRIVYNEKELNATIEMQKLMELFDMSPFLVPFWRILIEEYRNGENETWRDSYLTMLINTMDLERMNSVQAGKAFQLLLDWVGSMENGKMFPENMSRHIRSMVIRFVTSFDEVVKSAQGGQENNAQHLMDACGIQPHEVGQLELVSNAAALNAKGKRKKRVSGGEGCKFDTIIRWDPDIKQNGGKRK
;
A
#
# COMPACT_ATOMS: atom_id res chain seq x y z
N MET A 1 31.70 -20.29 27.04
CA MET A 1 32.55 -19.63 28.05
C MET A 1 31.87 -18.33 28.45
N ALA A 2 31.56 -18.13 29.72
CA ALA A 2 30.88 -16.92 30.21
C ALA A 2 31.83 -15.72 30.08
N SER A 3 31.38 -14.65 29.42
CA SER A 3 32.15 -13.40 29.30
C SER A 3 32.28 -12.73 30.67
N THR A 4 33.50 -12.40 31.11
CA THR A 4 33.71 -11.74 32.41
C THR A 4 33.17 -10.30 32.38
N SER A 5 32.78 -9.76 33.54
CA SER A 5 32.29 -8.37 33.67
C SER A 5 33.28 -7.35 33.06
N LEU A 6 34.58 -7.60 33.20
CA LEU A 6 35.65 -6.80 32.60
C LEU A 6 35.64 -6.87 31.05
N GLN A 7 35.40 -8.05 30.46
CA GLN A 7 35.28 -8.17 29.00
C GLN A 7 34.07 -7.40 28.46
N GLN A 8 32.95 -7.36 29.20
CA GLN A 8 31.79 -6.55 28.82
C GLN A 8 32.08 -5.05 28.95
N GLN A 9 32.79 -4.63 30.01
CA GLN A 9 33.23 -3.24 30.19
C GLN A 9 34.20 -2.80 29.09
N LEU A 10 35.19 -3.64 28.74
CA LEU A 10 36.13 -3.37 27.65
C LEU A 10 35.44 -3.32 26.28
N LYS A 11 34.44 -4.18 26.04
CA LYS A 11 33.62 -4.11 24.83
C LYS A 11 32.85 -2.79 24.73
N ARG A 12 32.30 -2.29 25.83
CA ARG A 12 31.59 -0.99 25.86
C ARG A 12 32.54 0.20 25.64
N LEU A 13 33.80 0.09 26.05
CA LEU A 13 34.82 1.13 25.87
C LEU A 13 35.43 1.15 24.46
N LYS A 14 35.33 0.06 23.69
CA LYS A 14 35.71 0.02 22.26
C LYS A 14 34.65 0.75 21.42
N SER A 15 34.72 2.08 21.41
CA SER A 15 33.92 2.92 20.53
C SER A 15 34.67 3.24 19.22
N ALA A 16 33.99 3.73 18.18
CA ALA A 16 34.61 4.11 16.91
C ALA A 16 35.84 5.04 17.06
N PRO A 17 35.82 6.09 17.92
CA PRO A 17 37.02 6.89 18.21
C PRO A 17 38.17 6.10 18.82
N THR A 18 37.88 5.14 19.71
CA THR A 18 38.89 4.30 20.37
C THR A 18 39.51 3.28 19.40
N GLY A 19 38.73 2.82 18.40
CA GLY A 19 39.20 1.98 17.31
C GLY A 19 40.09 2.71 16.31
N ALA A 20 39.82 3.99 16.04
CA ALA A 20 40.65 4.84 15.18
C ALA A 20 42.04 5.15 15.79
N LEU A 21 42.17 5.03 17.12
CA LEU A 21 43.43 5.16 17.86
C LEU A 21 44.19 3.82 17.98
N ALA A 22 43.65 2.72 17.46
CA ALA A 22 44.34 1.44 17.47
C ALA A 22 45.56 1.44 16.54
N VAL A 23 46.62 0.72 16.94
CA VAL A 23 47.89 0.66 16.22
C VAL A 23 47.77 -0.04 14.86
N GLU A 24 46.77 -0.91 14.69
CA GLU A 24 46.50 -1.60 13.42
C GLU A 24 45.63 -0.74 12.49
N ARG A 25 46.11 -0.48 11.28
CA ARG A 25 45.33 0.16 10.21
C ARG A 25 44.16 -0.73 9.80
N ASP A 26 42.98 -0.13 9.67
CA ASP A 26 41.77 -0.80 9.22
C ASP A 26 41.73 -0.89 7.70
N TYR A 27 42.00 -2.08 7.16
CA TYR A 27 42.00 -2.36 5.71
C TYR A 27 40.65 -2.89 5.22
N SER A 28 39.55 -2.35 5.74
CA SER A 28 38.19 -2.70 5.32
C SER A 28 37.95 -2.15 3.90
N SER A 29 37.54 -3.02 2.98
CA SER A 29 37.34 -2.68 1.57
C SER A 29 36.12 -3.39 1.01
N LEU A 30 35.30 -2.67 0.23
CA LEU A 30 34.14 -3.21 -0.46
C LEU A 30 34.54 -3.90 -1.77
N LEU A 31 35.53 -3.33 -2.47
CA LEU A 31 35.94 -3.76 -3.81
C LEU A 31 37.09 -4.77 -3.81
N TYR A 32 37.98 -4.71 -2.83
CA TYR A 32 39.24 -5.44 -2.80
C TYR A 32 39.32 -6.41 -1.62
N THR A 33 40.17 -7.43 -1.75
CA THR A 33 40.53 -8.26 -0.60
C THR A 33 41.37 -7.45 0.38
N LYS A 34 41.41 -7.87 1.65
CA LYS A 34 42.25 -7.21 2.69
C LYS A 34 43.72 -7.07 2.25
N LYS A 35 44.25 -8.06 1.53
CA LYS A 35 45.64 -8.05 1.01
C LYS A 35 45.83 -7.00 -0.08
N GLU A 36 44.92 -6.93 -1.05
CA GLU A 36 44.96 -5.94 -2.12
C GLU A 36 44.76 -4.53 -1.58
N ALA A 37 43.77 -4.33 -0.71
CA ALA A 37 43.50 -3.05 -0.06
C ALA A 37 44.69 -2.55 0.76
N SER A 38 45.44 -3.46 1.41
CA SER A 38 46.65 -3.10 2.16
C SER A 38 47.83 -2.65 1.30
N ALA A 39 47.81 -2.96 0.00
CA ALA A 39 48.83 -2.52 -0.95
C ALA A 39 48.51 -1.14 -1.54
N LEU A 40 47.27 -0.65 -1.40
CA LEU A 40 46.84 0.63 -1.94
C LEU A 40 47.14 1.79 -0.98
N ASP A 41 47.57 2.93 -1.54
CA ASP A 41 47.76 4.16 -0.79
C ASP A 41 46.53 5.10 -0.84
N HIS A 42 46.56 6.18 -0.05
CA HIS A 42 45.46 7.16 0.00
C HIS A 42 45.19 7.83 -1.37
N ASP A 43 46.23 8.06 -2.18
CA ASP A 43 46.10 8.72 -3.48
C ASP A 43 45.49 7.77 -4.52
N GLU A 44 45.74 6.46 -4.41
CA GLU A 44 45.09 5.44 -5.21
C GLU A 44 43.61 5.30 -4.88
N PHE A 45 43.24 5.24 -3.61
CA PHE A 45 41.82 5.29 -3.20
C PHE A 45 41.13 6.57 -3.66
N TYR A 46 41.84 7.70 -3.62
CA TYR A 46 41.32 8.97 -4.14
C TYR A 46 41.06 8.92 -5.64
N LYS A 47 41.98 8.36 -6.44
CA LYS A 47 41.77 8.15 -7.89
C LYS A 47 40.58 7.24 -8.17
N ILE A 48 40.40 6.17 -7.38
CA ILE A 48 39.24 5.27 -7.47
C ILE A 48 37.95 6.05 -7.20
N GLY A 49 37.92 6.86 -6.13
CA GLY A 49 36.79 7.72 -5.78
C GLY A 49 36.43 8.72 -6.89
N LEU A 50 37.43 9.40 -7.46
CA LEU A 50 37.23 10.34 -8.57
C LEU A 50 36.71 9.66 -9.84
N ALA A 51 37.23 8.47 -10.18
CA ALA A 51 36.73 7.69 -11.31
C ALA A 51 35.26 7.29 -11.09
N GLY A 52 34.92 6.85 -9.87
CA GLY A 52 33.55 6.57 -9.46
C GLY A 52 32.65 7.79 -9.59
N LEU A 53 33.06 8.94 -9.05
CA LEU A 53 32.30 10.18 -9.10
C LEU A 53 32.07 10.67 -10.53
N SER A 54 33.11 10.63 -11.37
CA SER A 54 33.01 10.97 -12.80
C SER A 54 32.02 10.07 -13.53
N GLY A 55 32.00 8.77 -13.19
CA GLY A 55 31.01 7.83 -13.72
C GLY A 55 29.59 8.13 -13.22
N MET A 56 29.43 8.48 -11.94
CA MET A 56 28.14 8.86 -11.35
C MET A 56 27.58 10.15 -11.92
N LYS A 57 28.44 11.14 -12.19
CA LYS A 57 28.07 12.40 -12.86
C LYS A 57 27.39 12.17 -14.21
N LYS A 58 27.87 11.18 -14.99
CA LYS A 58 27.25 10.81 -16.27
C LYS A 58 25.83 10.23 -16.13
N VAL A 59 25.45 9.79 -14.92
CA VAL A 59 24.12 9.24 -14.62
C VAL A 59 23.20 10.32 -14.05
N ASP A 60 23.72 11.16 -13.16
CA ASP A 60 23.04 12.31 -12.55
C ASP A 60 24.07 13.43 -12.31
N ASP A 61 23.96 14.53 -13.05
CA ASP A 61 24.94 15.63 -13.02
C ASP A 61 25.03 16.30 -11.64
N GLU A 62 23.98 16.21 -10.82
CA GLU A 62 23.98 16.78 -9.48
C GLU A 62 24.97 16.05 -8.53
N PHE A 63 25.51 14.89 -8.90
CA PHE A 63 26.64 14.29 -8.16
C PHE A 63 27.88 15.20 -8.14
N ASP A 64 28.04 16.09 -9.12
CA ASP A 64 29.16 17.05 -9.19
C ASP A 64 29.14 18.05 -8.03
N ALA A 65 27.97 18.33 -7.46
CA ALA A 65 27.84 19.23 -6.31
C ALA A 65 28.58 18.72 -5.06
N TYR A 66 28.80 17.41 -4.95
CA TYR A 66 29.52 16.79 -3.84
C TYR A 66 31.03 16.74 -4.04
N ALA A 67 31.53 16.99 -5.26
CA ALA A 67 32.94 16.99 -5.58
C ALA A 67 33.78 17.92 -4.66
N PRO A 68 33.44 19.21 -4.50
CA PRO A 68 34.22 20.12 -3.65
C PRO A 68 34.15 19.76 -2.16
N GLU A 69 33.10 19.07 -1.72
CA GLU A 69 32.89 18.79 -0.30
C GLU A 69 33.52 17.47 0.16
N LEU A 70 33.35 16.42 -0.65
CA LEU A 70 33.71 15.03 -0.31
C LEU A 70 34.85 14.45 -1.16
N PHE A 71 35.26 15.14 -2.24
CA PHE A 71 36.28 14.66 -3.17
C PHE A 71 37.32 15.74 -3.51
N ALA A 72 37.45 16.76 -2.67
CA ALA A 72 38.53 17.72 -2.78
C ALA A 72 39.86 17.07 -2.37
N LYS A 73 40.96 17.41 -3.05
CA LYS A 73 42.28 16.79 -2.82
C LYS A 73 42.80 17.02 -1.39
N GLU A 74 42.39 18.13 -0.77
CA GLU A 74 42.70 18.49 0.60
C GLU A 74 42.07 17.51 1.61
N LYS A 75 41.01 16.79 1.20
CA LYS A 75 40.30 15.81 2.04
C LYS A 75 40.95 14.43 2.02
N THR A 76 42.00 14.18 1.22
CA THR A 76 42.63 12.85 1.10
C THR A 76 43.33 12.36 2.37
N ARG A 77 43.65 13.28 3.29
CA ARG A 77 44.21 12.95 4.61
C ARG A 77 43.28 13.37 5.74
N PHE A 78 41.97 13.33 5.49
CA PHE A 78 40.97 13.70 6.47
C PHE A 78 41.03 12.77 7.69
N ASN A 79 41.20 13.33 8.88
CA ASN A 79 41.21 12.57 10.12
C ASN A 79 39.88 12.74 10.86
N ARG A 80 38.99 11.76 10.69
CA ARG A 80 37.64 11.78 11.29
C ARG A 80 37.65 11.80 12.82
N ALA A 81 38.69 11.25 13.45
CA ALA A 81 38.78 11.20 14.92
C ALA A 81 39.08 12.58 15.56
N MET A 82 39.51 13.57 14.76
CA MET A 82 39.81 14.92 15.25
C MET A 82 38.61 15.87 15.20
N LEU A 83 37.46 15.43 14.66
CA LEU A 83 36.25 16.24 14.63
C LEU A 83 35.71 16.46 16.03
N GLN A 84 35.30 17.70 16.32
CA GLN A 84 34.49 17.99 17.49
C GLN A 84 33.09 17.39 17.34
N LYS A 85 32.37 17.24 18.44
CA LYS A 85 31.07 16.56 18.47
C LYS A 85 30.08 17.14 17.45
N ASP A 86 29.92 18.47 17.44
CA ASP A 86 28.93 19.13 16.57
C ASP A 86 29.32 19.03 15.09
N ASP A 87 30.62 19.20 14.78
CA ASP A 87 31.17 19.03 13.43
C ASP A 87 31.03 17.58 12.94
N ALA A 88 31.24 16.60 13.83
CA ALA A 88 31.08 15.18 13.53
C ALA A 88 29.62 14.85 13.21
N GLU A 89 28.66 15.40 13.96
CA GLU A 89 27.23 15.22 13.67
C GLU A 89 26.81 15.87 12.35
N GLN A 90 27.32 17.08 12.04
CA GLN A 90 27.05 17.73 10.77
C GLN A 90 27.65 16.93 9.60
N PHE A 91 28.87 16.44 9.76
CA PHE A 91 29.53 15.61 8.75
C PHE A 91 28.80 14.27 8.56
N ASN A 92 28.32 13.64 9.65
CA ASN A 92 27.48 12.45 9.55
C ASN A 92 26.23 12.72 8.70
N ARG A 93 25.52 13.82 8.98
CA ARG A 93 24.32 14.20 8.21
C ARG A 93 24.65 14.40 6.72
N GLN A 94 25.77 15.05 6.41
CA GLN A 94 26.22 15.25 5.03
C GLN A 94 26.49 13.92 4.31
N ILE A 95 27.24 13.01 4.95
CA ILE A 95 27.52 11.68 4.42
C ILE A 95 26.22 10.90 4.20
N GLU A 96 25.33 10.88 5.19
CA GLU A 96 24.04 10.18 5.08
C GLU A 96 23.16 10.72 3.96
N THR A 97 23.11 12.04 3.75
CA THR A 97 22.40 12.63 2.60
C THR A 97 23.03 12.17 1.28
N PHE A 98 24.34 12.10 1.18
CA PHE A 98 25.03 11.60 0.00
C PHE A 98 24.76 10.10 -0.23
N LEU A 99 24.74 9.29 0.84
CA LEU A 99 24.39 7.87 0.77
C LEU A 99 22.96 7.67 0.25
N LEU A 100 21.99 8.44 0.75
CA LEU A 100 20.61 8.41 0.26
C LEU A 100 20.54 8.66 -1.25
N ARG A 101 21.32 9.62 -1.75
CA ARG A 101 21.41 9.93 -3.18
C ARG A 101 22.10 8.84 -4.01
N LEU A 102 23.09 8.16 -3.44
CA LEU A 102 23.73 7.00 -4.07
C LEU A 102 22.82 5.77 -4.10
N SER A 103 21.84 5.69 -3.19
CA SER A 103 21.03 4.49 -2.97
C SER A 103 20.44 3.88 -4.24
N PRO A 104 19.85 4.63 -5.20
CA PRO A 104 19.25 4.04 -6.41
C PRO A 104 20.28 3.37 -7.33
N HIS A 105 21.55 3.69 -7.16
CA HIS A 105 22.63 3.38 -8.10
C HIS A 105 23.58 2.29 -7.61
N PHE A 106 23.27 1.58 -6.52
CA PHE A 106 24.17 0.58 -5.92
C PHE A 106 24.65 -0.53 -6.88
N HIS A 107 23.85 -0.85 -7.90
CA HIS A 107 24.23 -1.81 -8.93
C HIS A 107 25.37 -1.34 -9.83
N HIS A 108 25.55 -0.01 -10.01
CA HIS A 108 26.61 0.56 -10.83
C HIS A 108 27.97 0.40 -10.16
N GLN A 109 28.98 0.01 -10.94
CA GLN A 109 30.35 -0.08 -10.45
C GLN A 109 30.87 1.27 -9.95
N CYS A 110 30.49 2.36 -10.63
CA CYS A 110 30.85 3.72 -10.25
C CYS A 110 30.36 4.08 -8.84
N CYS A 111 29.14 3.65 -8.47
CA CYS A 111 28.62 3.84 -7.11
C CYS A 111 29.47 3.09 -6.08
N ARG A 112 29.90 1.86 -6.38
CA ARG A 112 30.74 1.08 -5.46
C ARG A 112 32.16 1.66 -5.32
N GLN A 113 32.71 2.25 -6.38
CA GLN A 113 33.98 2.99 -6.32
C GLN A 113 33.88 4.25 -5.46
N VAL A 114 32.74 4.97 -5.54
CA VAL A 114 32.44 6.07 -4.62
C VAL A 114 32.36 5.56 -3.18
N LEU A 115 31.62 4.48 -2.92
CA LEU A 115 31.53 3.90 -1.57
C LEU A 115 32.89 3.44 -1.04
N GLU A 116 33.75 2.87 -1.88
CA GLU A 116 35.12 2.49 -1.52
C GLU A 116 35.91 3.69 -0.97
N TRP A 117 35.83 4.83 -1.65
CA TRP A 117 36.45 6.07 -1.17
C TRP A 117 35.89 6.51 0.18
N LEU A 118 34.56 6.48 0.36
CA LEU A 118 33.94 6.88 1.62
C LEU A 118 34.31 5.92 2.77
N VAL A 119 34.43 4.63 2.50
CA VAL A 119 34.87 3.61 3.48
C VAL A 119 36.30 3.91 3.91
N HIS A 120 37.21 4.13 2.97
CA HIS A 120 38.62 4.33 3.29
C HIS A 120 38.91 5.70 3.90
N ASN A 121 38.44 6.78 3.26
CA ASN A 121 38.78 8.15 3.66
C ASN A 121 37.95 8.66 4.85
N TYR A 122 36.68 8.24 4.92
CA TYR A 122 35.76 8.71 5.95
C TYR A 122 35.35 7.61 6.94
N GLN A 123 35.72 6.35 6.76
CA GLN A 123 35.38 5.29 7.72
C GLN A 123 33.86 5.14 7.95
N ILE A 124 33.05 5.32 6.90
CA ILE A 124 31.58 5.24 6.98
C ILE A 124 31.09 3.88 7.47
N HIS A 125 31.86 2.81 7.26
CA HIS A 125 31.56 1.45 7.73
C HIS A 125 31.60 1.32 9.25
N THR A 126 32.21 2.29 9.96
CA THR A 126 32.28 2.32 11.42
C THR A 126 31.43 3.45 12.01
N TYR A 127 31.54 4.66 11.45
CA TYR A 127 30.85 5.84 12.00
C TYR A 127 29.42 6.01 11.50
N ASN A 128 29.07 5.45 10.33
CA ASN A 128 27.74 5.53 9.73
C ASN A 128 27.20 4.13 9.39
N ALA A 129 27.65 3.08 10.09
CA ALA A 129 27.37 1.69 9.73
C ALA A 129 25.86 1.42 9.58
N GLU A 130 25.06 1.92 10.52
CA GLU A 130 23.60 1.79 10.50
C GLU A 130 22.96 2.52 9.32
N ALA A 131 23.39 3.77 9.04
CA ALA A 131 22.87 4.51 7.90
C ALA A 131 23.23 3.84 6.57
N VAL A 132 24.45 3.31 6.43
CA VAL A 132 24.87 2.54 5.25
C VAL A 132 23.98 1.31 5.10
N LEU A 133 23.78 0.55 6.17
CA LEU A 133 22.92 -0.64 6.14
C LEU A 133 21.49 -0.31 5.70
N LEU A 134 20.84 0.67 6.36
CA LEU A 134 19.45 1.05 6.08
C LEU A 134 19.27 1.60 4.67
N THR A 135 20.27 2.33 4.15
CA THR A 135 20.25 2.92 2.81
C THR A 135 20.29 1.87 1.71
N PHE A 136 21.15 0.85 1.87
CA PHE A 136 21.34 -0.19 0.86
C PHE A 136 20.55 -1.47 1.15
N LEU A 137 19.72 -1.49 2.20
CA LEU A 137 18.88 -2.64 2.55
C LEU A 137 17.97 -3.14 1.41
N PRO A 138 17.43 -2.30 0.50
CA PRO A 138 16.68 -2.80 -0.67
C PRO A 138 17.46 -3.78 -1.55
N TYR A 139 18.79 -3.82 -1.44
CA TYR A 139 19.68 -4.70 -2.18
C TYR A 139 20.04 -5.97 -1.39
N HIS A 140 19.29 -6.31 -0.33
CA HIS A 140 19.62 -7.39 0.60
C HIS A 140 19.94 -8.74 -0.06
N SER A 141 19.34 -9.04 -1.21
CA SER A 141 19.46 -10.32 -1.91
C SER A 141 20.67 -10.42 -2.85
N VAL A 142 21.42 -9.35 -3.10
CA VAL A 142 22.56 -9.38 -4.05
C VAL A 142 23.91 -9.52 -3.36
N ASN A 143 24.85 -10.19 -4.02
CA ASN A 143 26.19 -10.46 -3.48
C ASN A 143 26.98 -9.19 -3.12
N SER A 144 26.78 -8.09 -3.86
CA SER A 144 27.43 -6.81 -3.53
C SER A 144 26.96 -6.25 -2.20
N PHE A 145 25.72 -6.51 -1.79
CA PHE A 145 25.23 -6.17 -0.46
C PHE A 145 25.84 -7.08 0.61
N GLY A 146 25.99 -8.38 0.34
CA GLY A 146 26.73 -9.30 1.21
C GLY A 146 28.16 -8.81 1.52
N ARG A 147 28.88 -8.33 0.50
CA ARG A 147 30.19 -7.67 0.69
C ARG A 147 30.11 -6.36 1.47
N LEU A 148 29.06 -5.58 1.26
CA LEU A 148 28.86 -4.33 2.01
C LEU A 148 28.67 -4.61 3.49
N ILE A 149 27.79 -5.54 3.87
CA ILE A 149 27.57 -5.88 5.28
C ILE A 149 28.80 -6.50 5.93
N HIS A 150 29.62 -7.27 5.18
CA HIS A 150 30.87 -7.85 5.67
C HIS A 150 31.82 -6.82 6.30
N ILE A 151 31.89 -5.62 5.73
CA ILE A 151 32.79 -4.57 6.22
C ILE A 151 32.18 -3.68 7.33
N LEU A 152 30.87 -3.74 7.56
CA LEU A 152 30.20 -2.89 8.55
C LEU A 152 30.55 -3.29 9.98
N LYS A 153 30.79 -2.29 10.82
CA LYS A 153 31.09 -2.46 12.24
C LYS A 153 30.02 -1.76 13.06
N PHE A 154 29.17 -2.56 13.71
CA PHE A 154 28.10 -2.06 14.56
C PHE A 154 28.55 -1.95 16.00
N ASN A 155 28.20 -0.84 16.66
CA ASN A 155 28.44 -0.65 18.09
C ASN A 155 27.27 -1.17 18.95
N ALA A 156 26.09 -1.32 18.36
CA ALA A 156 24.87 -1.75 19.03
C ALA A 156 24.57 -3.23 18.78
N THR A 157 24.15 -3.94 19.84
CA THR A 157 23.78 -5.37 19.78
C THR A 157 22.50 -5.63 18.99
N THR A 158 21.75 -4.57 18.67
CA THR A 158 20.53 -4.63 17.83
C THR A 158 20.79 -5.28 16.47
N TRP A 159 22.02 -5.23 15.99
CA TRP A 159 22.45 -5.75 14.69
C TRP A 159 23.15 -7.12 14.77
N ASP A 160 23.21 -7.76 15.94
CA ASP A 160 23.94 -9.02 16.16
C ASP A 160 23.41 -10.18 15.27
N TRP A 161 22.15 -10.12 14.85
CA TRP A 161 21.56 -11.11 13.94
C TRP A 161 22.23 -11.15 12.56
N LEU A 162 22.99 -10.11 12.19
CA LEU A 162 23.75 -10.06 10.94
C LEU A 162 25.06 -10.85 10.98
N ALA A 163 25.54 -11.26 12.16
CA ALA A 163 26.91 -11.74 12.34
C ALA A 163 27.32 -12.90 11.41
N GLU A 164 26.42 -13.86 11.16
CA GLU A 164 26.67 -14.98 10.25
C GLU A 164 26.80 -14.50 8.79
N TYR A 165 25.91 -13.60 8.36
CA TYR A 165 25.91 -13.04 7.01
C TYR A 165 27.11 -12.12 6.77
N GLN A 166 27.53 -11.37 7.79
CA GLN A 166 28.74 -10.57 7.73
C GLN A 166 29.96 -11.48 7.54
N LYS A 167 30.09 -12.55 8.33
CA LYS A 167 31.25 -13.45 8.26
C LYS A 167 31.41 -14.05 6.85
N ASP A 168 30.32 -14.50 6.25
CA ASP A 168 30.33 -15.21 4.97
C ASP A 168 30.20 -14.28 3.76
N ALA A 169 30.06 -12.96 3.98
CA ALA A 169 29.76 -11.97 2.95
C ALA A 169 28.55 -12.36 2.08
N ALA A 170 27.55 -12.97 2.73
CA ALA A 170 26.43 -13.62 2.06
C ALA A 170 25.23 -12.67 1.89
N PRO A 171 24.44 -12.81 0.80
CA PRO A 171 23.18 -12.12 0.68
C PRO A 171 22.17 -12.60 1.74
N ILE A 172 21.23 -11.72 2.09
CA ILE A 172 20.20 -11.97 3.10
C ILE A 172 18.87 -12.26 2.39
N MET A 173 18.24 -13.38 2.72
CA MET A 173 16.90 -13.71 2.23
C MET A 173 15.82 -12.88 2.94
N ILE A 174 14.72 -12.55 2.25
CA ILE A 174 13.65 -11.68 2.81
C ILE A 174 13.01 -12.25 4.08
N ASN A 175 12.91 -13.58 4.19
CA ASN A 175 12.38 -14.26 5.38
C ASN A 175 13.27 -14.06 6.62
N ILE A 176 14.58 -13.89 6.44
CA ILE A 176 15.51 -13.57 7.52
C ILE A 176 15.30 -12.13 7.99
N LEU A 177 15.11 -11.18 7.07
CA LEU A 177 14.73 -9.81 7.41
C LEU A 177 13.39 -9.77 8.17
N CYS A 178 12.41 -10.57 7.76
CA CYS A 178 11.14 -10.69 8.48
C CYS A 178 11.35 -11.16 9.93
N ARG A 179 12.18 -12.20 10.14
CA ARG A 179 12.53 -12.67 11.49
C ARG A 179 13.27 -11.59 12.29
N ALA A 180 14.18 -10.85 11.66
CA ALA A 180 14.90 -9.75 12.30
C ALA A 180 13.95 -8.65 12.80
N CYS A 181 12.91 -8.32 12.01
CA CYS A 181 11.86 -7.40 12.44
C CYS A 181 11.10 -7.91 13.67
N GLN A 182 10.91 -9.22 13.81
CA GLN A 182 10.16 -9.83 14.91
C GLN A 182 10.98 -10.01 16.20
N VAL A 183 12.30 -9.75 16.18
CA VAL A 183 13.17 -9.93 17.36
C VAL A 183 12.66 -9.09 18.54
N GLY A 184 12.40 -9.75 19.66
CA GLY A 184 11.90 -9.12 20.87
C GLY A 184 10.47 -8.56 20.76
N ARG A 185 9.73 -8.90 19.69
CA ARG A 185 8.39 -8.37 19.33
C ARG A 185 8.29 -6.85 19.26
N SER A 186 9.41 -6.13 19.28
CA SER A 186 9.38 -4.67 19.26
C SER A 186 9.04 -4.09 17.89
N TYR A 187 9.23 -4.88 16.82
CA TYR A 187 9.11 -4.44 15.43
C TYR A 187 9.91 -3.16 15.16
N TRP A 188 11.03 -3.01 15.85
CA TRP A 188 11.84 -1.80 15.84
C TRP A 188 12.30 -1.45 14.43
N LEU A 189 12.71 -2.45 13.63
CA LEU A 189 13.18 -2.23 12.26
C LEU A 189 12.07 -1.68 11.35
N VAL A 190 10.81 -2.07 11.57
CA VAL A 190 9.65 -1.49 10.85
C VAL A 190 9.52 0.00 11.14
N SER A 191 9.66 0.39 12.41
CA SER A 191 9.64 1.80 12.81
C SER A 191 10.85 2.56 12.25
N THR A 192 12.05 2.00 12.32
CA THR A 192 13.27 2.61 11.78
C THR A 192 13.16 2.85 10.28
N LEU A 193 12.70 1.87 9.51
CA LEU A 193 12.49 1.99 8.07
C LEU A 193 11.40 3.01 7.72
N SER A 194 10.36 3.10 8.54
CA SER A 194 9.30 4.10 8.36
C SER A 194 9.82 5.52 8.57
N THR A 195 10.62 5.74 9.62
CA THR A 195 11.30 7.02 9.88
C THR A 195 12.32 7.33 8.80
N PHE A 196 13.05 6.34 8.30
CA PHE A 196 14.02 6.50 7.23
C PHE A 196 13.42 7.12 5.96
N VAL A 197 12.20 6.71 5.57
CA VAL A 197 11.49 7.33 4.44
C VAL A 197 11.22 8.81 4.69
N GLN A 198 10.81 9.19 5.91
CA GLN A 198 10.58 10.61 6.24
C GLN A 198 11.90 11.40 6.15
N THR A 199 12.97 10.86 6.71
CA THR A 199 14.30 11.46 6.63
C THR A 199 14.78 11.61 5.19
N ALA A 200 14.51 10.65 4.31
CA ALA A 200 14.85 10.75 2.89
C ALA A 200 14.09 11.89 2.20
N ILE A 201 12.79 12.03 2.49
CA ILE A 201 11.95 13.12 1.96
C ILE A 201 12.43 14.48 2.45
N GLU A 202 12.78 14.60 3.73
CA GLU A 202 13.29 15.83 4.32
C GLU A 202 14.64 16.25 3.73
N ARG A 203 15.55 15.29 3.49
CA ARG A 203 16.94 15.58 3.08
C ARG A 203 17.12 15.74 1.57
N LEU A 204 16.41 14.96 0.75
CA LEU A 204 16.55 14.98 -0.72
C LEU A 204 15.40 15.71 -1.41
N GLY A 205 14.33 16.01 -0.68
CA GLY A 205 13.13 16.64 -1.22
C GLY A 205 12.18 15.63 -1.90
N PRO A 206 10.90 16.02 -2.05
CA PRO A 206 9.86 15.12 -2.54
C PRO A 206 10.06 14.71 -4.00
N ALA A 207 10.55 15.60 -4.87
CA ALA A 207 10.72 15.32 -6.29
C ALA A 207 11.71 14.17 -6.53
N TYR A 208 12.90 14.25 -5.91
CA TYR A 208 13.93 13.21 -6.03
C TYR A 208 13.42 11.86 -5.53
N VAL A 209 12.80 11.82 -4.34
CA VAL A 209 12.29 10.58 -3.76
C VAL A 209 11.21 9.94 -4.64
N ASN A 210 10.33 10.76 -5.24
CA ASN A 210 9.29 10.28 -6.16
C ASN A 210 9.88 9.60 -7.40
N GLU A 211 10.94 10.17 -7.96
CA GLU A 211 11.49 9.73 -9.25
C GLU A 211 12.55 8.63 -9.11
N ARG A 212 13.35 8.67 -8.04
CA ARG A 212 14.59 7.89 -7.94
C ARG A 212 14.55 6.78 -6.89
N MET A 213 13.67 6.84 -5.88
CA MET A 213 13.65 5.87 -4.77
C MET A 213 12.54 4.82 -4.86
N GLN A 214 12.03 4.53 -6.06
CA GLN A 214 10.97 3.54 -6.28
C GLN A 214 11.34 2.14 -5.77
N ASN A 215 12.60 1.73 -5.94
CA ASN A 215 13.15 0.48 -5.44
C ASN A 215 12.99 0.34 -3.91
N TYR A 216 13.15 1.44 -3.17
CA TYR A 216 13.01 1.45 -1.72
C TYR A 216 11.55 1.18 -1.32
N PHE A 217 10.59 1.82 -1.99
CA PHE A 217 9.16 1.57 -1.73
C PHE A 217 8.76 0.13 -2.09
N THR A 218 9.24 -0.41 -3.21
CA THR A 218 9.03 -1.83 -3.57
C THR A 218 9.57 -2.77 -2.50
N PHE A 219 10.77 -2.50 -1.98
CA PHE A 219 11.36 -3.26 -0.88
C PHE A 219 10.50 -3.19 0.38
N LEU A 220 10.01 -2.00 0.77
CA LEU A 220 9.15 -1.85 1.94
C LEU A 220 7.82 -2.60 1.78
N VAL A 221 7.19 -2.53 0.61
CA VAL A 221 5.97 -3.30 0.32
C VAL A 221 6.23 -4.79 0.44
N ALA A 222 7.34 -5.28 -0.13
CA ALA A 222 7.70 -6.68 -0.05
C ALA A 222 7.95 -7.12 1.41
N LEU A 223 8.76 -6.37 2.17
CA LEU A 223 9.09 -6.71 3.56
C LEU A 223 7.85 -6.63 4.46
N PHE A 224 7.09 -5.54 4.42
CA PHE A 224 5.93 -5.35 5.28
C PHE A 224 4.76 -6.27 4.88
N GLY A 225 4.55 -6.51 3.59
CA GLY A 225 3.56 -7.48 3.10
C GLY A 225 3.87 -8.90 3.58
N ASN A 226 5.12 -9.34 3.43
CA ASN A 226 5.56 -10.64 3.94
C ASN A 226 5.43 -10.73 5.48
N LEU A 227 5.65 -9.65 6.22
CA LEU A 227 5.42 -9.63 7.66
C LEU A 227 3.95 -9.84 8.01
N ILE A 228 3.03 -9.19 7.29
CA ILE A 228 1.58 -9.33 7.47
C ILE A 228 1.15 -10.77 7.15
N GLU A 229 1.57 -11.30 6.00
CA GLU A 229 1.21 -12.66 5.56
C GLU A 229 1.78 -13.74 6.49
N ASN A 230 3.04 -13.63 6.89
CA ASN A 230 3.67 -14.59 7.79
C ASN A 230 3.04 -14.58 9.19
N SER A 231 2.60 -13.41 9.68
CA SER A 231 1.92 -13.31 10.99
C SER A 231 0.56 -14.03 10.97
N THR A 232 -0.09 -14.08 9.82
CA THR A 232 -1.39 -14.75 9.64
C THR A 232 -1.26 -16.27 9.69
N SER A 233 -0.12 -16.82 9.24
CA SER A 233 0.18 -18.25 9.36
C SER A 233 0.23 -18.74 10.82
N SER A 234 0.46 -17.83 11.78
CA SER A 234 0.42 -18.11 13.22
C SER A 234 -0.95 -17.87 13.89
N GLY A 235 -1.98 -17.48 13.14
CA GLY A 235 -3.37 -17.36 13.61
C GLY A 235 -3.97 -15.97 13.43
N THR A 236 -3.33 -14.94 13.95
CA THR A 236 -3.76 -13.53 13.83
C THR A 236 -2.57 -12.62 13.64
N VAL A 237 -2.76 -11.48 12.97
CA VAL A 237 -1.72 -10.45 12.89
C VAL A 237 -1.43 -9.91 14.28
N ASP A 238 -0.15 -9.75 14.63
CA ASP A 238 0.28 -9.25 15.94
C ASP A 238 -0.13 -7.77 16.11
N ASP A 239 -0.86 -7.46 17.19
CA ASP A 239 -1.25 -6.09 17.55
C ASP A 239 -0.04 -5.14 17.63
N GLN A 240 1.11 -5.66 18.06
CA GLN A 240 2.35 -4.88 18.10
C GLN A 240 2.83 -4.54 16.69
N LEU A 241 2.74 -5.46 15.73
CA LEU A 241 3.04 -5.18 14.32
C LEU A 241 2.09 -4.12 13.76
N LEU A 242 0.77 -4.25 14.03
CA LEU A 242 -0.23 -3.27 13.62
C LEU A 242 0.11 -1.88 14.16
N SER A 243 0.41 -1.78 15.45
CA SER A 243 0.76 -0.50 16.09
C SER A 243 1.97 0.20 15.44
N ARG A 244 2.92 -0.57 14.89
CA ARG A 244 4.09 -0.02 14.18
C ARG A 244 3.83 0.28 12.71
N LEU A 245 2.93 -0.44 12.05
CA LEU A 245 2.59 -0.22 10.64
C LEU A 245 1.60 0.94 10.44
N MET A 246 0.65 1.15 11.35
CA MET A 246 -0.41 2.16 11.20
C MET A 246 0.12 3.58 10.96
N PRO A 247 1.18 4.06 11.65
CA PRO A 247 1.75 5.38 11.36
C PRO A 247 2.30 5.48 9.94
N PHE A 248 3.03 4.46 9.47
CA PHE A 248 3.57 4.40 8.12
C PHE A 248 2.45 4.44 7.07
N LEU A 249 1.46 3.57 7.22
CA LEU A 249 0.31 3.48 6.33
C LEU A 249 -0.48 4.79 6.26
N SER A 250 -0.70 5.44 7.41
CA SER A 250 -1.42 6.70 7.50
C SER A 250 -0.69 7.85 6.78
N VAL A 251 0.64 7.90 6.89
CA VAL A 251 1.46 8.90 6.21
C VAL A 251 1.56 8.59 4.71
N ALA A 252 1.72 7.31 4.34
CA ALA A 252 1.78 6.86 2.95
C ALA A 252 0.52 7.25 2.16
N LEU A 253 -0.68 6.98 2.69
CA LEU A 253 -1.93 7.32 2.01
C LEU A 253 -2.14 8.84 1.83
N LYS A 254 -1.64 9.66 2.76
CA LYS A 254 -1.70 11.13 2.67
C LYS A 254 -0.63 11.73 1.76
N SER A 255 0.35 10.92 1.34
CA SER A 255 1.51 11.38 0.60
C SER A 255 1.14 11.91 -0.79
N LYS A 256 1.88 12.93 -1.22
CA LYS A 256 1.85 13.42 -2.61
C LYS A 256 2.80 12.65 -3.52
N LEU A 257 3.66 11.78 -2.97
CA LEU A 257 4.59 10.95 -3.73
C LEU A 257 3.82 9.73 -4.22
N GLU A 258 3.76 9.53 -5.52
CA GLU A 258 2.98 8.47 -6.14
C GLU A 258 3.46 7.07 -5.71
N PRO A 259 4.75 6.72 -5.80
CA PRO A 259 5.23 5.40 -5.36
C PRO A 259 4.96 5.13 -3.88
N PHE A 260 5.09 6.16 -3.03
CA PHE A 260 4.82 6.01 -1.60
C PHE A 260 3.32 5.81 -1.32
N LYS A 261 2.45 6.55 -2.03
CA LYS A 261 1.00 6.38 -1.93
C LYS A 261 0.58 4.99 -2.42
N CYS A 262 1.12 4.52 -3.54
CA CYS A 262 0.89 3.17 -4.04
C CYS A 262 1.34 2.10 -3.04
N ALA A 263 2.51 2.26 -2.42
CA ALA A 263 2.98 1.37 -1.36
C ALA A 263 2.00 1.30 -0.18
N GLY A 264 1.46 2.45 0.25
CA GLY A 264 0.43 2.52 1.28
C GLY A 264 -0.86 1.80 0.87
N ILE A 265 -1.35 2.01 -0.35
CA ILE A 265 -2.56 1.36 -0.88
C ILE A 265 -2.37 -0.17 -0.92
N MET A 266 -1.24 -0.65 -1.46
CA MET A 266 -0.96 -2.08 -1.56
C MET A 266 -0.87 -2.76 -0.19
N LEU A 267 -0.20 -2.13 0.77
CA LEU A 267 -0.08 -2.69 2.12
C LEU A 267 -1.41 -2.66 2.87
N TRP A 268 -2.27 -1.66 2.64
CA TRP A 268 -3.63 -1.67 3.18
C TRP A 268 -4.48 -2.81 2.60
N SER A 269 -4.39 -3.06 1.30
CA SER A 269 -5.05 -4.22 0.67
C SER A 269 -4.52 -5.54 1.22
N CYS A 270 -3.20 -5.67 1.37
CA CYS A 270 -2.59 -6.85 2.00
C CYS A 270 -3.09 -7.04 3.44
N LEU A 271 -3.21 -5.95 4.20
CA LEU A 271 -3.71 -5.99 5.57
C LEU A 271 -5.17 -6.45 5.63
N SER A 272 -6.05 -5.87 4.81
CA SER A 272 -7.48 -6.23 4.81
C SER A 272 -7.75 -7.66 4.34
N MET A 273 -6.89 -8.24 3.50
CA MET A 273 -7.00 -9.63 3.11
C MET A 273 -6.63 -10.60 4.24
N ASN A 274 -5.63 -10.25 5.04
CA ASN A 274 -5.00 -11.13 6.02
C ASN A 274 -5.54 -10.95 7.45
N VAL A 275 -6.09 -9.78 7.79
CA VAL A 275 -6.69 -9.55 9.11
C VAL A 275 -8.15 -10.03 9.11
N THR A 276 -8.49 -10.87 10.08
CA THR A 276 -9.85 -11.45 10.22
C THR A 276 -10.87 -10.45 10.75
N ALA A 277 -10.45 -9.49 11.57
CA ALA A 277 -11.28 -8.40 12.07
C ALA A 277 -10.42 -7.18 12.38
N LEU A 278 -10.69 -6.06 11.71
CA LEU A 278 -10.25 -4.72 12.13
C LEU A 278 -11.43 -4.08 12.87
N ASP A 279 -11.15 -3.26 13.88
CA ASP A 279 -12.19 -2.43 14.47
C ASP A 279 -12.78 -1.48 13.41
N GLU A 280 -14.08 -1.26 13.52
CA GLU A 280 -14.84 -0.48 12.53
C GLU A 280 -14.30 0.96 12.42
N GLU A 281 -13.83 1.56 13.52
CA GLU A 281 -13.25 2.89 13.53
C GLU A 281 -11.97 2.98 12.68
N THR A 282 -11.05 2.03 12.84
CA THR A 282 -9.84 1.93 12.03
C THR A 282 -10.17 1.69 10.56
N ALA A 283 -11.16 0.85 10.27
CA ALA A 283 -11.60 0.59 8.91
C ALA A 283 -12.19 1.85 8.24
N GLN A 284 -13.05 2.59 8.95
CA GLN A 284 -13.61 3.87 8.48
C GLN A 284 -12.54 4.95 8.32
N SER A 285 -11.56 5.00 9.23
CA SER A 285 -10.40 5.88 9.11
C SER A 285 -9.57 5.55 7.87
N ALA A 286 -9.30 4.27 7.61
CA ALA A 286 -8.59 3.81 6.40
C ALA A 286 -9.35 4.18 5.13
N LEU A 287 -10.67 3.95 5.06
CA LEU A 287 -11.52 4.37 3.95
C LEU A 287 -11.45 5.88 3.70
N LYS A 288 -11.53 6.68 4.78
CA LYS A 288 -11.42 8.14 4.68
C LYS A 288 -10.06 8.59 4.15
N LEU A 289 -8.99 7.89 4.48
CA LEU A 289 -7.63 8.15 4.01
C LEU A 289 -7.39 7.66 2.58
N LEU A 290 -7.93 6.52 2.18
CA LEU A 290 -7.88 6.01 0.81
C LEU A 290 -8.56 6.99 -0.15
N LEU A 291 -9.75 7.46 0.25
CA LEU A 291 -10.53 8.46 -0.48
C LEU A 291 -10.02 9.90 -0.27
N TYR A 292 -8.92 10.10 0.44
CA TYR A 292 -8.29 11.40 0.62
C TYR A 292 -7.38 11.74 -0.56
N LYS A 293 -7.49 12.98 -1.06
CA LYS A 293 -6.66 13.53 -2.16
C LYS A 293 -6.53 12.54 -3.33
N LEU A 294 -7.67 12.18 -3.91
CA LEU A 294 -7.75 11.33 -5.09
C LEU A 294 -6.98 11.98 -6.25
N ARG A 295 -6.33 11.14 -7.06
CA ARG A 295 -5.62 11.54 -8.28
C ARG A 295 -5.88 10.49 -9.34
N SER A 296 -5.98 10.90 -10.60
CA SER A 296 -6.29 10.02 -11.73
C SER A 296 -5.40 8.77 -11.80
N ASN A 297 -4.08 8.93 -11.67
CA ASN A 297 -3.11 7.82 -11.72
C ASN A 297 -3.26 6.77 -10.61
N THR A 298 -3.74 7.15 -9.42
CA THR A 298 -3.91 6.25 -8.27
C THR A 298 -5.35 5.83 -8.06
N PHE A 299 -6.30 6.44 -8.77
CA PHE A 299 -7.73 6.26 -8.53
C PHE A 299 -8.21 4.82 -8.72
N PRO A 300 -7.82 4.09 -9.80
CA PRO A 300 -8.21 2.69 -9.95
C PRO A 300 -7.72 1.80 -8.79
N LEU A 301 -6.48 2.03 -8.32
CA LEU A 301 -5.89 1.31 -7.19
C LEU A 301 -6.64 1.60 -5.89
N VAL A 302 -7.03 2.87 -5.67
CA VAL A 302 -7.84 3.28 -4.51
C VAL A 302 -9.20 2.59 -4.52
N LEU A 303 -9.88 2.52 -5.67
CA LEU A 303 -11.17 1.85 -5.80
C LEU A 303 -11.06 0.35 -5.51
N GLN A 304 -10.06 -0.32 -6.09
CA GLN A 304 -9.80 -1.74 -5.82
C GLN A 304 -9.53 -1.99 -4.33
N ALA A 305 -8.65 -1.21 -3.71
CA ALA A 305 -8.35 -1.35 -2.28
C ALA A 305 -9.57 -1.10 -1.40
N THR A 306 -10.40 -0.11 -1.76
CA THR A 306 -11.65 0.20 -1.07
C THR A 306 -12.63 -0.98 -1.18
N CYS A 307 -12.76 -1.59 -2.36
CA CYS A 307 -13.62 -2.76 -2.56
C CYS A 307 -13.18 -3.95 -1.73
N VAL A 308 -11.88 -4.27 -1.75
CA VAL A 308 -11.33 -5.35 -0.93
C VAL A 308 -11.61 -5.10 0.55
N LEU A 309 -11.42 -3.86 1.02
CA LEU A 309 -11.67 -3.49 2.40
C LEU A 309 -13.17 -3.64 2.77
N CYS A 310 -14.08 -3.09 1.96
CA CYS A 310 -15.52 -3.25 2.19
C CYS A 310 -15.97 -4.70 2.16
N GLN A 311 -15.42 -5.51 1.23
CA GLN A 311 -15.76 -6.92 1.10
C GLN A 311 -15.28 -7.75 2.29
N ARG A 312 -14.03 -7.56 2.72
CA ARG A 312 -13.41 -8.37 3.77
C ARG A 312 -13.94 -8.03 5.15
N LEU A 313 -14.25 -6.75 5.39
CA LEU A 313 -14.76 -6.28 6.67
C LEU A 313 -16.29 -6.16 6.71
N SER A 314 -16.99 -6.53 5.62
CA SER A 314 -18.45 -6.44 5.48
C SER A 314 -18.98 -5.04 5.86
N LEU A 315 -18.34 -4.00 5.34
CA LEU A 315 -18.72 -2.61 5.64
C LEU A 315 -19.85 -2.16 4.72
N ASP A 316 -20.98 -1.80 5.32
CA ASP A 316 -22.16 -1.30 4.61
C ASP A 316 -22.25 0.23 4.55
N VAL A 317 -21.30 0.94 5.18
CA VAL A 317 -21.28 2.39 5.27
C VAL A 317 -19.92 2.93 4.81
N LEU A 318 -19.94 3.90 3.91
CA LEU A 318 -18.76 4.65 3.47
C LEU A 318 -18.71 6.03 4.12
N PRO A 319 -17.51 6.63 4.29
CA PRO A 319 -17.37 7.99 4.79
C PRO A 319 -17.93 8.99 3.77
N LYS A 320 -19.16 9.49 4.01
CA LYS A 320 -19.92 10.42 3.15
C LYS A 320 -19.06 11.48 2.48
N ASN A 321 -18.44 12.36 3.27
CA ASN A 321 -17.68 13.50 2.75
C ASN A 321 -16.46 13.12 1.92
N ALA A 322 -15.82 11.98 2.20
CA ALA A 322 -14.69 11.51 1.41
C ALA A 322 -15.17 10.88 0.09
N THR A 323 -16.29 10.16 0.15
CA THR A 323 -16.94 9.52 -1.01
C THR A 323 -17.43 10.55 -2.02
N LEU A 324 -18.08 11.63 -1.57
CA LEU A 324 -18.57 12.69 -2.47
C LEU A 324 -17.46 13.41 -3.25
N ARG A 325 -16.20 13.33 -2.82
CA ARG A 325 -15.06 13.87 -3.59
C ARG A 325 -14.87 13.17 -4.93
N ILE A 326 -15.32 11.93 -5.07
CA ILE A 326 -15.33 11.23 -6.35
C ILE A 326 -16.22 11.99 -7.33
N VAL A 327 -17.42 12.40 -6.89
CA VAL A 327 -18.36 13.17 -7.71
C VAL A 327 -17.80 14.55 -8.01
N TYR A 328 -17.27 15.24 -7.00
CA TYR A 328 -16.75 16.60 -7.16
C TYR A 328 -15.58 16.68 -8.14
N ASN A 329 -14.79 15.60 -8.24
CA ASN A 329 -13.61 15.51 -9.09
C ASN A 329 -13.82 14.59 -10.30
N GLU A 330 -15.08 14.34 -10.71
CA GLU A 330 -15.42 13.39 -11.78
C GLU A 330 -14.57 13.59 -13.05
N LYS A 331 -14.45 14.84 -13.52
CA LYS A 331 -13.69 15.18 -14.74
C LYS A 331 -12.18 14.94 -14.60
N GLU A 332 -11.61 15.16 -13.42
CA GLU A 332 -10.17 14.96 -13.19
C GLU A 332 -9.85 13.47 -13.08
N LEU A 333 -10.75 12.70 -12.45
CA LEU A 333 -10.55 11.28 -12.17
C LEU A 333 -11.03 10.37 -13.31
N ASN A 334 -11.89 10.88 -14.21
CA ASN A 334 -12.71 10.06 -15.11
C ASN A 334 -13.43 8.95 -14.34
N ALA A 335 -14.03 9.29 -13.18
CA ALA A 335 -14.36 8.28 -12.18
C ALA A 335 -15.41 7.28 -12.68
N THR A 336 -16.42 7.75 -13.42
CA THR A 336 -17.41 6.89 -14.08
C THR A 336 -16.75 5.83 -14.96
N ILE A 337 -15.86 6.26 -15.86
CA ILE A 337 -15.22 5.37 -16.84
C ILE A 337 -14.32 4.36 -16.13
N GLU A 338 -13.56 4.79 -15.13
CA GLU A 338 -12.69 3.89 -14.36
C GLU A 338 -13.50 2.90 -13.52
N MET A 339 -14.64 3.31 -12.94
CA MET A 339 -15.55 2.39 -12.25
C MET A 339 -16.13 1.35 -13.21
N GLN A 340 -16.62 1.77 -14.38
CA GLN A 340 -17.17 0.88 -15.40
C GLN A 340 -16.14 -0.17 -15.86
N LYS A 341 -14.89 0.25 -16.11
CA LYS A 341 -13.78 -0.69 -16.43
C LYS A 341 -13.55 -1.71 -15.32
N LEU A 342 -13.61 -1.30 -14.06
CA LEU A 342 -13.42 -2.22 -12.92
C LEU A 342 -14.60 -3.17 -12.74
N MET A 343 -15.83 -2.72 -13.02
CA MET A 343 -17.03 -3.56 -12.97
C MET A 343 -16.98 -4.73 -13.96
N GLU A 344 -16.32 -4.56 -15.11
CA GLU A 344 -16.09 -5.65 -16.07
C GLU A 344 -15.16 -6.74 -15.54
N LEU A 345 -14.26 -6.38 -14.63
CA LEU A 345 -13.19 -7.26 -14.16
C LEU A 345 -13.52 -7.92 -12.82
N PHE A 346 -14.24 -7.23 -11.93
CA PHE A 346 -14.45 -7.65 -10.54
C PHE A 346 -15.87 -7.33 -10.04
N ASP A 347 -16.35 -8.06 -9.02
CA ASP A 347 -17.58 -7.67 -8.34
C ASP A 347 -17.35 -6.46 -7.43
N MET A 348 -17.69 -5.28 -7.94
CA MET A 348 -17.61 -4.00 -7.23
C MET A 348 -18.79 -3.74 -6.28
N SER A 349 -19.73 -4.68 -6.12
CA SER A 349 -20.90 -4.51 -5.24
C SER A 349 -20.58 -4.02 -3.81
N PRO A 350 -19.51 -4.49 -3.13
CA PRO A 350 -19.17 -4.05 -1.77
C PRO A 350 -18.88 -2.55 -1.66
N PHE A 351 -18.47 -1.90 -2.75
CA PHE A 351 -18.29 -0.46 -2.81
C PHE A 351 -19.48 0.26 -3.44
N LEU A 352 -20.03 -0.29 -4.54
CA LEU A 352 -21.09 0.37 -5.31
C LEU A 352 -22.38 0.55 -4.51
N VAL A 353 -22.78 -0.45 -3.71
CA VAL A 353 -24.00 -0.35 -2.90
C VAL A 353 -23.95 0.82 -1.90
N PRO A 354 -22.93 0.93 -1.02
CA PRO A 354 -22.86 2.08 -0.12
C PRO A 354 -22.59 3.39 -0.86
N PHE A 355 -21.90 3.36 -2.00
CA PHE A 355 -21.72 4.53 -2.86
C PHE A 355 -23.05 5.06 -3.40
N TRP A 356 -23.87 4.20 -4.00
CA TRP A 356 -25.20 4.54 -4.52
C TRP A 356 -26.14 5.03 -3.41
N ARG A 357 -26.10 4.40 -2.23
CA ARG A 357 -26.89 4.83 -1.06
C ARG A 357 -26.59 6.30 -0.71
N ILE A 358 -25.32 6.68 -0.65
CA ILE A 358 -24.91 8.08 -0.38
C ILE A 358 -25.42 9.02 -1.47
N LEU A 359 -25.29 8.66 -2.76
CA LEU A 359 -25.77 9.51 -3.85
C LEU A 359 -27.29 9.74 -3.81
N ILE A 360 -28.05 8.68 -3.50
CA ILE A 360 -29.52 8.75 -3.37
C ILE A 360 -29.89 9.66 -2.19
N GLU A 361 -29.26 9.48 -1.04
CA GLU A 361 -29.51 10.30 0.17
C GLU A 361 -29.19 11.79 -0.08
N GLU A 362 -28.06 12.10 -0.71
CA GLU A 362 -27.69 13.49 -1.02
C GLU A 362 -28.61 14.13 -2.07
N TYR A 363 -29.03 13.35 -3.06
CA TYR A 363 -30.00 13.81 -4.04
C TYR A 363 -31.36 14.14 -3.39
N ARG A 364 -31.77 13.35 -2.39
CA ARG A 364 -33.04 13.50 -1.66
C ARG A 364 -33.01 14.66 -0.68
N ASN A 365 -31.96 14.74 0.13
CA ASN A 365 -31.85 15.75 1.19
C ASN A 365 -31.74 17.16 0.60
N GLY A 366 -31.21 17.29 -0.63
CA GLY A 366 -31.20 18.56 -1.37
C GLY A 366 -30.32 19.64 -0.75
N GLU A 367 -29.47 19.30 0.21
CA GLU A 367 -28.60 20.25 0.93
C GLU A 367 -27.64 21.00 0.01
N ASN A 368 -27.30 20.43 -1.15
CA ASN A 368 -26.33 20.98 -2.09
C ASN A 368 -26.86 20.98 -3.52
N GLU A 369 -27.74 21.94 -3.83
CA GLU A 369 -28.38 22.08 -5.16
C GLU A 369 -27.35 22.11 -6.30
N THR A 370 -26.18 22.72 -6.08
CA THR A 370 -25.09 22.82 -7.05
C THR A 370 -24.64 21.48 -7.63
N TRP A 371 -24.69 20.41 -6.83
CA TRP A 371 -24.17 19.09 -7.21
C TRP A 371 -25.28 18.06 -7.45
N ARG A 372 -26.55 18.45 -7.29
CA ARG A 372 -27.69 17.55 -7.36
C ARG A 372 -27.75 16.77 -8.67
N ASP A 373 -27.59 17.46 -9.79
CA ASP A 373 -27.58 16.82 -11.12
C ASP A 373 -26.35 15.93 -11.33
N SER A 374 -25.21 16.28 -10.70
CA SER A 374 -24.00 15.48 -10.76
C SER A 374 -24.14 14.17 -10.00
N TYR A 375 -24.82 14.16 -8.84
CA TYR A 375 -25.14 12.93 -8.12
C TYR A 375 -26.01 12.00 -8.95
N LEU A 376 -27.06 12.54 -9.58
CA LEU A 376 -27.97 11.78 -10.42
C LEU A 376 -27.26 11.22 -11.67
N THR A 377 -26.44 12.04 -12.32
CA THR A 377 -25.65 11.63 -13.49
C THR A 377 -24.67 10.51 -13.13
N MET A 378 -23.95 10.65 -12.02
CA MET A 378 -23.03 9.62 -11.51
C MET A 378 -23.78 8.32 -11.17
N LEU A 379 -24.94 8.43 -10.51
CA LEU A 379 -25.78 7.28 -10.15
C LEU A 379 -26.20 6.50 -11.40
N ILE A 380 -26.74 7.20 -12.41
CA ILE A 380 -27.17 6.60 -13.67
C ILE A 380 -26.00 5.93 -14.39
N ASN A 381 -24.87 6.63 -14.52
CA ASN A 381 -23.73 6.10 -15.28
C ASN A 381 -23.04 4.93 -14.60
N THR A 382 -23.06 4.87 -13.26
CA THR A 382 -22.48 3.75 -12.50
C THR A 382 -23.45 2.58 -12.34
N MET A 383 -24.76 2.79 -12.50
CA MET A 383 -25.76 1.73 -12.72
C MET A 383 -25.78 1.30 -14.19
N ASP A 384 -24.60 0.98 -14.73
CA ASP A 384 -24.39 0.74 -16.16
C ASP A 384 -25.05 -0.56 -16.64
N LEU A 385 -25.89 -0.46 -17.68
CA LEU A 385 -26.66 -1.58 -18.23
C LEU A 385 -25.80 -2.66 -18.93
N GLU A 386 -24.66 -2.26 -19.46
CA GLU A 386 -23.76 -3.13 -20.21
C GLU A 386 -22.70 -3.76 -19.31
N ARG A 387 -22.25 -3.04 -18.28
CA ARG A 387 -21.13 -3.44 -17.42
C ARG A 387 -21.55 -4.10 -16.11
N MET A 388 -22.76 -3.85 -15.60
CA MET A 388 -23.24 -4.53 -14.40
C MET A 388 -23.50 -6.02 -14.62
N ASN A 389 -23.18 -6.82 -13.61
CA ASN A 389 -23.62 -8.22 -13.54
C ASN A 389 -25.00 -8.36 -12.85
N SER A 390 -25.60 -9.55 -12.90
CA SER A 390 -26.94 -9.82 -12.32
C SER A 390 -27.02 -9.59 -10.81
N VAL A 391 -25.92 -9.80 -10.08
CA VAL A 391 -25.82 -9.59 -8.63
C VAL A 391 -25.83 -8.10 -8.29
N GLN A 392 -25.04 -7.31 -9.02
CA GLN A 392 -25.00 -5.85 -8.90
C GLN A 392 -26.36 -5.24 -9.24
N ALA A 393 -27.00 -5.70 -10.31
CA ALA A 393 -28.34 -5.27 -10.68
C ALA A 393 -29.37 -5.57 -9.59
N GLY A 394 -29.35 -6.78 -9.01
CA GLY A 394 -30.24 -7.14 -7.90
C GLY A 394 -30.07 -6.21 -6.69
N LYS A 395 -28.82 -5.93 -6.30
CA LYS A 395 -28.52 -4.98 -5.20
C LYS A 395 -28.93 -3.54 -5.53
N ALA A 396 -28.77 -3.11 -6.78
CA ALA A 396 -29.25 -1.81 -7.23
C ALA A 396 -30.78 -1.72 -7.12
N PHE A 397 -31.53 -2.74 -7.53
CA PHE A 397 -32.99 -2.77 -7.38
C PHE A 397 -33.43 -2.72 -5.93
N GLN A 398 -32.76 -3.43 -5.01
CA GLN A 398 -33.05 -3.34 -3.58
C GLN A 398 -32.94 -1.89 -3.07
N LEU A 399 -31.87 -1.18 -3.42
CA LEU A 399 -31.71 0.23 -3.05
C LEU A 399 -32.78 1.14 -3.67
N LEU A 400 -33.19 0.88 -4.91
CA LEU A 400 -34.24 1.66 -5.57
C LEU A 400 -35.61 1.42 -4.93
N LEU A 401 -35.93 0.19 -4.52
CA LEU A 401 -37.16 -0.13 -3.78
C LEU A 401 -37.17 0.51 -2.40
N ASP A 402 -36.03 0.52 -1.70
CA ASP A 402 -35.87 1.23 -0.43
C ASP A 402 -36.06 2.74 -0.59
N TRP A 403 -35.54 3.32 -1.70
CA TRP A 403 -35.77 4.72 -2.01
C TRP A 403 -37.27 5.02 -2.15
N VAL A 404 -38.01 4.21 -2.94
CA VAL A 404 -39.47 4.37 -3.09
C VAL A 404 -40.20 4.26 -1.76
N GLY A 405 -39.85 3.26 -0.93
CA GLY A 405 -40.48 3.04 0.38
C GLY A 405 -40.30 4.18 1.37
N SER A 406 -39.25 4.98 1.21
CA SER A 406 -38.94 6.13 2.09
C SER A 406 -39.59 7.46 1.68
N MET A 407 -40.37 7.48 0.60
CA MET A 407 -40.99 8.71 0.08
C MET A 407 -42.36 8.99 0.75
N GLU A 408 -42.45 10.05 1.56
CA GLU A 408 -43.72 10.46 2.20
C GLU A 408 -44.65 11.27 1.27
N ASN A 409 -44.15 11.90 0.20
CA ASN A 409 -44.92 12.91 -0.57
C ASN A 409 -44.61 12.97 -2.09
N GLY A 410 -44.74 11.85 -2.81
CA GLY A 410 -45.10 11.83 -4.24
C GLY A 410 -44.17 12.47 -5.29
N LYS A 411 -43.02 13.05 -4.95
CA LYS A 411 -42.01 13.45 -5.95
C LYS A 411 -41.24 12.21 -6.40
N MET A 412 -41.78 11.54 -7.42
CA MET A 412 -41.18 10.36 -8.04
C MET A 412 -39.82 10.66 -8.67
N PHE A 413 -39.10 9.58 -9.03
CA PHE A 413 -37.83 9.64 -9.73
C PHE A 413 -37.82 10.70 -10.84
N PRO A 414 -36.72 11.47 -10.98
CA PRO A 414 -36.53 12.33 -12.14
C PRO A 414 -36.69 11.55 -13.45
N GLU A 415 -37.21 12.19 -14.49
CA GLU A 415 -37.59 11.51 -15.73
C GLU A 415 -36.45 10.70 -16.36
N ASN A 416 -35.22 11.22 -16.33
CA ASN A 416 -34.02 10.52 -16.77
C ASN A 416 -33.74 9.25 -15.94
N MET A 417 -33.91 9.32 -14.62
CA MET A 417 -33.76 8.17 -13.73
C MET A 417 -34.89 7.15 -13.97
N SER A 418 -36.14 7.59 -14.12
CA SER A 418 -37.26 6.68 -14.44
C SER A 418 -37.03 5.91 -15.74
N ARG A 419 -36.54 6.62 -16.78
CA ARG A 419 -36.15 5.99 -18.05
C ARG A 419 -35.04 4.97 -17.88
N HIS A 420 -34.02 5.30 -17.08
CA HIS A 420 -32.90 4.39 -16.79
C HIS A 420 -33.36 3.15 -16.02
N ILE A 421 -34.17 3.31 -14.96
CA ILE A 421 -34.74 2.21 -14.17
C ILE A 421 -35.57 1.30 -15.06
N ARG A 422 -36.40 1.84 -15.96
CA ARG A 422 -37.13 1.04 -16.94
C ARG A 422 -36.20 0.17 -17.78
N SER A 423 -35.14 0.75 -18.34
CA SER A 423 -34.16 0.00 -19.11
C SER A 423 -33.43 -1.06 -18.28
N MET A 424 -33.13 -0.77 -17.01
CA MET A 424 -32.54 -1.73 -16.06
C MET A 424 -33.47 -2.92 -15.84
N VAL A 425 -34.76 -2.69 -15.54
CA VAL A 425 -35.73 -3.77 -15.30
C VAL A 425 -35.86 -4.66 -16.53
N ILE A 426 -35.97 -4.08 -17.73
CA ILE A 426 -36.05 -4.84 -18.99
C ILE A 426 -34.78 -5.66 -19.24
N ARG A 427 -33.60 -5.11 -18.91
CA ARG A 427 -32.33 -5.82 -19.11
C ARG A 427 -32.11 -6.96 -18.11
N PHE A 428 -32.52 -6.75 -16.87
CA PHE A 428 -32.26 -7.63 -15.73
C PHE A 428 -33.56 -8.14 -15.09
N VAL A 429 -34.51 -8.58 -15.92
CA VAL A 429 -35.85 -9.04 -15.49
C VAL A 429 -35.76 -10.12 -14.41
N THR A 430 -34.89 -11.11 -14.61
CA THR A 430 -34.72 -12.22 -13.65
C THR A 430 -34.25 -11.73 -12.28
N SER A 431 -33.25 -10.85 -12.26
CA SER A 431 -32.75 -10.24 -11.01
C SER A 431 -33.83 -9.39 -10.33
N PHE A 432 -34.63 -8.65 -11.11
CA PHE A 432 -35.74 -7.86 -10.56
C PHE A 432 -36.81 -8.76 -9.94
N ASP A 433 -37.25 -9.80 -10.67
CA ASP A 433 -38.25 -10.77 -10.18
C ASP A 433 -37.78 -11.46 -8.89
N GLU A 434 -36.50 -11.84 -8.81
CA GLU A 434 -35.90 -12.44 -7.61
C GLU A 434 -35.93 -11.48 -6.42
N VAL A 435 -35.59 -10.20 -6.64
CA VAL A 435 -35.64 -9.17 -5.60
C VAL A 435 -37.07 -8.96 -5.12
N VAL A 436 -38.05 -8.89 -6.02
CA VAL A 436 -39.45 -8.69 -5.59
C VAL A 436 -40.01 -9.93 -4.91
N LYS A 437 -39.68 -11.15 -5.36
CA LYS A 437 -40.09 -12.40 -4.68
C LYS A 437 -39.46 -12.59 -3.31
N SER A 438 -38.24 -12.10 -3.11
CA SER A 438 -37.54 -12.18 -1.82
C SER A 438 -37.93 -11.06 -0.86
N ALA A 439 -38.65 -10.05 -1.34
CA ALA A 439 -39.10 -8.92 -0.56
C ALA A 439 -40.15 -9.33 0.48
N GLN A 440 -39.94 -8.97 1.75
CA GLN A 440 -40.91 -9.18 2.84
C GLN A 440 -41.38 -7.82 3.38
N GLY A 441 -42.64 -7.71 3.82
CA GLY A 441 -43.12 -6.56 4.61
C GLY A 441 -43.26 -5.24 3.84
N GLY A 442 -44.18 -5.15 2.87
CA GLY A 442 -44.57 -3.89 2.22
C GLY A 442 -43.71 -3.48 1.01
N GLN A 443 -42.57 -4.12 0.78
CA GLN A 443 -41.74 -3.89 -0.39
C GLN A 443 -42.39 -4.34 -1.72
N GLU A 444 -43.36 -5.25 -1.71
CA GLU A 444 -44.19 -5.57 -2.89
C GLU A 444 -44.98 -4.34 -3.39
N ASN A 445 -45.51 -3.53 -2.47
CA ASN A 445 -46.18 -2.27 -2.81
C ASN A 445 -45.16 -1.27 -3.39
N ASN A 446 -43.94 -1.22 -2.85
CA ASN A 446 -42.88 -0.37 -3.39
C ASN A 446 -42.48 -0.79 -4.82
N ALA A 447 -42.48 -2.09 -5.11
CA ALA A 447 -42.20 -2.60 -6.45
C ALA A 447 -43.31 -2.19 -7.43
N GLN A 448 -44.58 -2.27 -7.03
CA GLN A 448 -45.69 -1.77 -7.84
C GLN A 448 -45.58 -0.26 -8.07
N HIS A 449 -45.32 0.51 -7.02
CA HIS A 449 -45.12 1.96 -7.14
C HIS A 449 -43.92 2.31 -8.05
N LEU A 450 -42.84 1.53 -8.02
CA LEU A 450 -41.68 1.71 -8.90
C LEU A 450 -42.02 1.42 -10.36
N MET A 451 -42.76 0.34 -10.61
CA MET A 451 -43.23 0.00 -11.96
C MET A 451 -44.15 1.09 -12.52
N ASP A 452 -45.10 1.56 -11.70
CA ASP A 452 -46.03 2.64 -12.07
C ASP A 452 -45.25 3.93 -12.36
N ALA A 453 -44.25 4.27 -11.53
CA ALA A 453 -43.38 5.45 -11.71
C ALA A 453 -42.62 5.46 -13.04
N CYS A 454 -42.19 4.27 -13.46
CA CYS A 454 -41.32 4.08 -14.62
C CYS A 454 -42.11 3.65 -15.87
N GLY A 455 -43.44 3.54 -15.76
CA GLY A 455 -44.34 3.10 -16.82
C GLY A 455 -44.08 1.66 -17.29
N ILE A 456 -43.60 0.79 -16.39
CA ILE A 456 -43.31 -0.62 -16.64
C ILE A 456 -44.61 -1.41 -16.55
N GLN A 457 -44.93 -2.20 -17.57
CA GLN A 457 -46.15 -2.98 -17.61
C GLN A 457 -45.94 -4.37 -16.98
N PRO A 458 -46.94 -4.96 -16.31
CA PRO A 458 -46.82 -6.28 -15.65
C PRO A 458 -46.47 -7.46 -16.56
N HIS A 459 -46.59 -7.31 -17.89
CA HIS A 459 -46.20 -8.33 -18.87
C HIS A 459 -44.75 -8.18 -19.35
N GLU A 460 -44.11 -7.04 -19.08
CA GLU A 460 -42.69 -6.79 -19.36
C GLU A 460 -41.78 -7.41 -18.26
N VAL A 461 -42.39 -7.95 -17.19
CA VAL A 461 -41.75 -8.53 -16.00
C VAL A 461 -42.51 -9.81 -15.60
N GLY A 462 -41.94 -10.71 -14.80
CA GLY A 462 -42.65 -11.91 -14.35
C GLY A 462 -43.90 -11.54 -13.55
N GLN A 463 -45.00 -12.29 -13.70
CA GLN A 463 -46.28 -11.99 -13.01
C GLN A 463 -46.08 -11.82 -11.50
N LEU A 464 -46.30 -10.58 -11.02
CA LEU A 464 -46.35 -10.24 -9.61
C LEU A 464 -47.71 -10.66 -9.05
N GLU A 465 -47.80 -11.89 -8.54
CA GLU A 465 -48.98 -12.32 -7.79
C GLU A 465 -49.00 -11.63 -6.42
N LEU A 466 -49.76 -10.54 -6.32
CA LEU A 466 -50.12 -9.92 -5.05
C LEU A 466 -50.91 -10.93 -4.21
N VAL A 467 -50.32 -11.42 -3.11
CA VAL A 467 -51.12 -12.00 -2.03
C VAL A 467 -51.75 -10.84 -1.28
N SER A 468 -52.93 -10.43 -1.74
CA SER A 468 -53.75 -9.46 -1.01
C SER A 468 -53.94 -9.90 0.45
N ASN A 469 -53.57 -9.02 1.38
CA ASN A 469 -53.69 -9.19 2.83
C ASN A 469 -55.16 -9.18 3.33
N ALA A 470 -56.07 -9.84 2.61
CA ALA A 470 -57.45 -10.08 3.02
C ALA A 470 -57.71 -11.56 3.39
N ALA A 471 -56.83 -12.49 3.01
CA ALA A 471 -57.06 -13.93 3.23
C ALA A 471 -56.52 -14.48 4.57
N ALA A 472 -55.74 -13.71 5.33
CA ALA A 472 -55.06 -14.18 6.55
C ALA A 472 -55.98 -14.35 7.79
N LEU A 473 -57.30 -14.11 7.68
CA LEU A 473 -58.23 -14.28 8.79
C LEU A 473 -59.07 -15.57 8.76
N ASN A 474 -59.02 -16.39 7.69
CA ASN A 474 -59.86 -17.59 7.59
C ASN A 474 -59.11 -18.81 7.03
N ALA A 475 -58.16 -19.36 7.77
CA ALA A 475 -57.72 -20.75 7.57
C ALA A 475 -57.16 -21.37 8.86
N LYS A 476 -58.04 -21.61 9.84
CA LYS A 476 -57.79 -22.64 10.85
C LYS A 476 -57.85 -24.01 10.17
N GLY A 477 -56.71 -24.71 10.15
CA GLY A 477 -56.67 -26.17 10.14
C GLY A 477 -56.30 -26.81 8.81
N LYS A 478 -55.04 -27.28 8.71
CA LYS A 478 -54.73 -28.72 8.64
C LYS A 478 -53.22 -28.93 8.72
N ARG A 479 -52.87 -30.02 9.39
CA ARG A 479 -51.53 -30.47 9.80
C ARG A 479 -51.03 -31.54 8.82
N LYS A 480 -49.69 -31.70 8.74
CA LYS A 480 -48.84 -32.73 8.08
C LYS A 480 -48.27 -32.26 6.71
N LYS A 481 -47.01 -32.52 6.36
CA LYS A 481 -46.08 -33.60 6.76
C LYS A 481 -44.63 -33.18 6.46
N ARG A 482 -43.69 -33.60 7.33
CA ARG A 482 -42.23 -33.61 7.11
C ARG A 482 -41.87 -34.46 5.88
N VAL A 483 -40.98 -33.96 5.03
CA VAL A 483 -40.04 -34.78 4.24
C VAL A 483 -38.65 -34.15 4.35
N SER A 484 -37.71 -35.01 4.69
CA SER A 484 -36.27 -34.82 4.87
C SER A 484 -35.51 -35.10 3.58
N GLY A 485 -34.37 -34.42 3.40
CA GLY A 485 -33.36 -34.65 2.36
C GLY A 485 -33.03 -33.29 1.73
N GLY A 486 -31.87 -32.67 1.91
CA GLY A 486 -30.54 -33.19 2.19
C GLY A 486 -29.72 -32.99 0.93
N GLU A 487 -29.03 -31.85 0.82
CA GLU A 487 -27.76 -31.67 0.12
C GLU A 487 -27.30 -30.21 0.30
N GLY A 488 -26.14 -30.05 0.94
CA GLY A 488 -25.54 -28.75 1.23
C GLY A 488 -24.67 -28.28 0.07
N CYS A 489 -24.93 -27.09 -0.44
CA CYS A 489 -24.00 -26.37 -1.30
C CYS A 489 -23.01 -25.58 -0.43
N LYS A 490 -21.78 -26.12 -0.31
CA LYS A 490 -20.60 -25.33 0.03
C LYS A 490 -20.16 -24.59 -1.23
N PHE A 491 -20.04 -23.26 -1.16
CA PHE A 491 -19.30 -22.48 -2.16
C PHE A 491 -18.15 -21.75 -1.45
N ASP A 492 -17.01 -22.44 -1.39
CA ASP A 492 -15.70 -21.82 -1.16
C ASP A 492 -15.16 -21.36 -2.51
N THR A 493 -15.33 -20.08 -2.84
CA THR A 493 -14.58 -19.45 -3.95
C THR A 493 -13.58 -18.49 -3.35
N ILE A 494 -12.44 -19.03 -2.94
CA ILE A 494 -11.26 -18.27 -2.52
C ILE A 494 -10.54 -17.81 -3.79
N ILE A 495 -10.50 -16.50 -4.03
CA ILE A 495 -9.69 -15.89 -5.09
C ILE A 495 -8.22 -16.04 -4.67
N ARG A 496 -7.47 -16.88 -5.39
CA ARG A 496 -5.99 -16.91 -5.34
C ARG A 496 -5.43 -15.99 -6.42
N TRP A 497 -4.43 -15.21 -6.04
CA TRP A 497 -3.66 -14.34 -6.90
C TRP A 497 -2.69 -15.17 -7.75
N ASP A 498 -2.72 -15.03 -9.09
CA ASP A 498 -1.80 -15.69 -10.01
C ASP A 498 -0.79 -14.65 -10.57
N PRO A 499 0.52 -14.75 -10.29
CA PRO A 499 1.49 -13.70 -10.64
C PRO A 499 1.95 -13.69 -12.11
N ASP A 500 1.61 -14.68 -12.94
CA ASP A 500 2.25 -14.87 -14.25
C ASP A 500 1.32 -14.57 -15.44
N ILE A 501 1.11 -13.28 -15.74
CA ILE A 501 0.64 -12.87 -17.08
C ILE A 501 1.86 -12.45 -17.91
N LYS A 502 2.42 -13.42 -18.63
CA LYS A 502 3.40 -13.16 -19.70
C LYS A 502 2.72 -12.45 -20.88
N GLN A 503 3.32 -11.33 -21.30
CA GLN A 503 2.98 -10.63 -22.53
C GLN A 503 3.17 -11.54 -23.75
N ASN A 504 2.07 -11.86 -24.44
CA ASN A 504 2.15 -12.44 -25.78
C ASN A 504 2.22 -11.32 -26.82
N GLY A 505 3.42 -11.08 -27.33
CA GLY A 505 3.66 -10.25 -28.50
C GLY A 505 3.05 -10.86 -29.76
N GLY A 506 2.14 -10.12 -30.40
CA GLY A 506 1.58 -10.47 -31.69
C GLY A 506 2.63 -10.39 -32.80
N LYS A 507 2.87 -11.52 -33.48
CA LYS A 507 3.49 -11.57 -34.80
C LYS A 507 2.49 -11.01 -35.82
N ARG A 508 2.85 -9.93 -36.52
CA ARG A 508 2.25 -9.58 -37.81
C ARG A 508 3.11 -10.17 -38.92
N LYS A 509 2.47 -10.95 -39.80
CA LYS A 509 2.91 -11.13 -41.19
C LYS A 509 2.65 -9.85 -41.97
#